data_AF-A0A397GMT0-F1
#
_entry.id   AF-A0A397GMT0-F1
#
_cell.length_a   1.000
_cell.length_b   1.000
_cell.length_c   1.000
_cell.angle_alpha   90.00
_cell.angle_beta   90.00
_cell.angle_gamma   90.00
#
_symmetry.space_group_name_H-M   'P 1'
#
loop_
_entity.id
_entity.type
_entity.pdbx_description
1 polymer ?
#
loop_
_entity_poly.entity_id
_entity_poly.type
_entity_poly.pdbx_seq_one_letter_code
_entity_poly.pdbx_strand_id
1 'polypeptide(L)'
;MTNNKHHRYLDYEEQLISNEFSTQPKKVKLDSPIPDAVESFSSNNAEQEVIPLLPEKDMKRVEEEYSKMIPSQMWTLKSGRKVEEIIYEFARKLKRESCLHSFIIYESDVQTKSLFFEDEWKEITTSEVKNRPELEKSVKELLKKYTVDDVERLREIRFEPFITNGCKYDRKLHFDLDFVNNVYRGMATFMGDKQNPLIQRN
;
A
#
# COMPACT_ATOMS: atom_id res chain seq x y z
N MET A 1 -29.73 -52.47 16.73
CA MET A 1 -30.39 -51.90 15.53
C MET A 1 -29.55 -50.75 15.04
N THR A 2 -29.28 -50.76 13.74
CA THR A 2 -28.18 -50.15 12.99
C THR A 2 -28.35 -48.67 12.65
N ASN A 3 -27.20 -48.00 12.55
CA ASN A 3 -26.79 -46.98 11.57
C ASN A 3 -27.87 -46.41 10.63
N ASN A 4 -27.98 -45.07 10.61
CA ASN A 4 -27.87 -44.31 9.35
C ASN A 4 -27.84 -42.80 9.61
N LYS A 5 -26.65 -42.19 9.68
CA LYS A 5 -26.47 -40.74 9.48
C LYS A 5 -25.03 -40.31 9.16
N HIS A 6 -24.16 -41.24 8.74
CA HIS A 6 -22.74 -40.96 8.45
C HIS A 6 -22.32 -41.23 6.99
N HIS A 7 -23.27 -41.39 6.06
CA HIS A 7 -23.00 -41.77 4.66
C HIS A 7 -23.48 -40.75 3.61
N ARG A 8 -23.56 -39.45 3.92
CA ARG A 8 -23.95 -38.43 2.93
C ARG A 8 -22.97 -37.28 2.72
N TYR A 9 -21.91 -37.19 3.51
CA TYR A 9 -20.92 -36.12 3.39
C TYR A 9 -19.61 -36.55 2.72
N LEU A 10 -19.34 -37.86 2.63
CA LEU A 10 -18.11 -38.38 2.03
C LEU A 10 -18.20 -38.52 0.49
N ASP A 11 -19.41 -38.61 -0.07
CA ASP A 11 -19.61 -38.77 -1.52
C ASP A 11 -19.42 -37.47 -2.32
N TYR A 12 -19.42 -36.30 -1.67
CA TYR A 12 -19.19 -35.00 -2.33
C TYR A 12 -17.70 -34.69 -2.49
N GLU A 13 -16.83 -35.17 -1.60
CA GLU A 13 -15.38 -34.91 -1.69
C GLU A 13 -14.67 -35.84 -2.68
N GLU A 14 -15.14 -37.07 -2.87
CA GLU A 14 -14.55 -37.99 -3.86
C GLU A 14 -14.85 -37.59 -5.32
N GLN A 15 -15.91 -36.81 -5.60
CA GLN A 15 -16.23 -36.34 -6.96
C GLN A 15 -15.47 -35.08 -7.38
N LEU A 16 -14.93 -34.30 -6.43
CA LEU A 16 -14.13 -33.12 -6.75
C LEU A 16 -12.66 -33.48 -7.02
N ILE A 17 -12.15 -34.55 -6.41
CA ILE A 17 -10.75 -34.98 -6.54
C ILE A 17 -10.49 -35.70 -7.89
N SER A 18 -11.52 -36.21 -8.56
CA SER A 18 -11.38 -36.93 -9.84
C SER A 18 -11.35 -36.05 -11.10
N ASN A 19 -11.60 -34.73 -10.99
CA ASN A 19 -11.71 -33.84 -12.16
C ASN A 19 -10.50 -32.91 -12.38
N GLU A 20 -9.48 -32.91 -11.52
CA GLU A 20 -8.31 -32.02 -11.67
C GLU A 20 -7.02 -32.70 -12.18
N PHE A 21 -7.03 -34.01 -12.46
CA PHE A 21 -5.87 -34.70 -13.04
C PHE A 21 -6.15 -35.23 -14.44
N SER A 22 -6.23 -34.31 -15.41
CA SER A 22 -6.02 -34.66 -16.81
C SER A 22 -5.53 -33.45 -17.60
N THR A 23 -4.22 -33.36 -17.84
CA THR A 23 -3.66 -33.08 -19.18
C THR A 23 -2.13 -33.23 -19.18
N GLN A 24 -1.68 -34.00 -20.17
CA GLN A 24 -0.32 -34.40 -20.49
C GLN A 24 0.60 -33.22 -20.94
N PRO A 25 1.93 -33.40 -20.93
CA PRO A 25 2.90 -32.32 -21.16
C PRO A 25 3.01 -31.84 -22.61
N LYS A 26 3.31 -30.53 -22.72
CA LYS A 26 3.56 -29.73 -23.92
C LYS A 26 4.68 -30.30 -24.81
N LYS A 27 4.46 -30.32 -26.13
CA LYS A 27 5.52 -30.22 -27.15
C LYS A 27 5.24 -28.99 -28.01
N VAL A 28 6.05 -27.95 -27.88
CA VAL A 28 6.08 -26.82 -28.84
C VAL A 28 7.49 -26.75 -29.41
N LYS A 29 7.57 -26.90 -30.73
CA LYS A 29 8.79 -26.70 -31.53
C LYS A 29 9.08 -25.21 -31.64
N LEU A 30 10.35 -24.88 -31.45
CA LEU A 30 10.96 -23.57 -31.68
C LEU A 30 11.43 -23.53 -33.13
N ASP A 31 10.92 -22.59 -33.92
CA ASP A 31 11.55 -22.09 -35.16
C ASP A 31 11.05 -20.64 -35.41
N SER A 32 11.99 -19.68 -35.36
CA SER A 32 11.87 -18.26 -35.77
C SER A 32 11.72 -18.16 -37.31
N PRO A 33 11.44 -17.01 -37.99
CA PRO A 33 11.68 -15.60 -37.59
C PRO A 33 10.61 -14.54 -37.97
N ILE A 34 10.82 -13.32 -37.44
CA ILE A 34 10.05 -12.07 -37.61
C ILE A 34 10.12 -11.54 -39.07
N PRO A 35 9.03 -10.94 -39.57
CA PRO A 35 9.17 -9.78 -40.46
C PRO A 35 8.40 -8.54 -39.96
N ASP A 36 9.07 -7.40 -40.12
CA ASP A 36 8.57 -6.05 -39.87
C ASP A 36 7.30 -5.75 -40.69
N ALA A 37 6.23 -5.32 -40.02
CA ALA A 37 5.13 -4.59 -40.65
C ALA A 37 4.54 -3.58 -39.65
N VAL A 38 4.72 -2.31 -39.99
CA VAL A 38 4.04 -1.17 -39.38
C VAL A 38 2.53 -1.26 -39.67
N GLU A 39 1.73 -1.60 -38.68
CA GLU A 39 0.28 -1.43 -38.72
C GLU A 39 -0.19 -0.49 -37.62
N SER A 40 -0.79 0.61 -38.06
CA SER A 40 -1.49 1.57 -37.23
C SER A 40 -2.70 0.90 -36.59
N PHE A 41 -2.62 0.58 -35.30
CA PHE A 41 -3.80 0.19 -34.53
C PHE A 41 -4.45 1.42 -33.92
N SER A 42 -5.43 1.95 -34.67
CA SER A 42 -6.54 2.73 -34.13
C SER A 42 -7.16 1.93 -32.98
N SER A 43 -6.85 2.31 -31.75
CA SER A 43 -7.39 1.66 -30.57
C SER A 43 -8.70 2.35 -30.19
N ASN A 44 -9.78 1.67 -30.55
CA ASN A 44 -11.14 1.97 -30.14
C ASN A 44 -11.29 1.80 -28.61
N ASN A 45 -12.03 2.74 -28.02
CA ASN A 45 -12.67 2.69 -26.70
C ASN A 45 -11.87 2.05 -25.55
N ALA A 46 -10.90 2.80 -25.02
CA ALA A 46 -10.65 2.72 -23.60
C ALA A 46 -11.87 3.32 -22.88
N GLU A 47 -12.53 2.52 -22.04
CA GLU A 47 -13.36 3.05 -20.96
C GLU A 47 -12.52 4.14 -20.28
N GLN A 48 -12.93 5.40 -20.41
CA GLN A 48 -12.27 6.49 -19.72
C GLN A 48 -12.46 6.22 -18.23
N GLU A 49 -11.42 5.68 -17.61
CA GLU A 49 -11.26 5.72 -16.16
C GLU A 49 -11.58 7.17 -15.76
N VAL A 50 -12.73 7.38 -15.11
CA VAL A 50 -13.13 8.71 -14.65
C VAL A 50 -12.23 9.00 -13.48
N ILE A 51 -11.06 9.54 -13.79
CA ILE A 51 -10.05 9.92 -12.83
C ILE A 51 -10.69 10.91 -11.85
N PRO A 52 -10.80 10.58 -10.55
CA PRO A 52 -11.37 11.50 -9.58
C PRO A 52 -10.54 12.79 -9.54
N LEU A 53 -11.17 13.89 -9.93
CA LEU A 53 -10.58 15.22 -9.82
C LEU A 53 -10.63 15.66 -8.36
N LEU A 54 -9.62 16.41 -7.94
CA LEU A 54 -9.58 17.06 -6.64
C LEU A 54 -10.81 17.97 -6.50
N PRO A 55 -11.69 17.75 -5.51
CA PRO A 55 -12.88 18.57 -5.34
C PRO A 55 -12.51 20.04 -5.09
N GLU A 56 -13.28 20.97 -5.66
CA GLU A 56 -13.05 22.41 -5.50
C GLU A 56 -13.03 22.84 -4.01
N LYS A 57 -13.83 22.16 -3.18
CA LYS A 57 -13.85 22.36 -1.73
C LYS A 57 -12.50 22.08 -1.08
N ASP A 58 -11.79 21.05 -1.53
CA ASP A 58 -10.51 20.66 -0.96
C ASP A 58 -9.41 21.59 -1.45
N MET A 59 -9.47 22.05 -2.71
CA MET A 59 -8.60 23.14 -3.17
C MET A 59 -8.78 24.43 -2.35
N LYS A 60 -10.01 24.85 -2.06
CA LYS A 60 -10.26 26.03 -1.21
C LYS A 60 -9.63 25.90 0.18
N ARG A 61 -9.68 24.71 0.77
CA ARG A 61 -9.02 24.45 2.06
C ARG A 61 -7.51 24.65 1.97
N VAL A 62 -6.88 24.17 0.90
CA VAL A 62 -5.44 24.36 0.67
C VAL A 62 -5.09 25.84 0.53
N GLU A 63 -5.89 26.61 -0.23
CA GLU A 63 -5.72 28.06 -0.39
C GLU A 63 -5.89 28.81 0.94
N GLU A 64 -6.90 28.45 1.74
CA GLU A 64 -7.14 29.02 3.06
C GLU A 64 -5.99 28.74 4.03
N GLU A 65 -5.47 27.50 4.07
CA GLU A 65 -4.35 27.14 4.94
C GLU A 65 -3.06 27.86 4.52
N TYR A 66 -2.77 27.91 3.22
CA TYR A 66 -1.62 28.68 2.70
C TYR A 66 -1.72 30.16 3.07
N SER A 67 -2.91 30.76 2.95
CA SER A 67 -3.14 32.19 3.24
C SER A 67 -2.95 32.53 4.73
N LYS A 68 -3.08 31.56 5.63
CA LYS A 68 -2.84 31.73 7.07
C LYS A 68 -1.35 31.63 7.44
N MET A 69 -0.49 31.14 6.55
CA MET A 69 0.93 30.97 6.83
C MET A 69 1.62 32.32 6.98
N ILE A 70 2.45 32.44 8.02
CA ILE A 70 3.25 33.64 8.27
C ILE A 70 4.52 33.57 7.41
N PRO A 71 4.78 34.52 6.48
CA PRO A 71 5.89 34.42 5.54
C PRO A 71 7.28 34.32 6.18
N SER A 72 7.45 34.82 7.41
CA SER A 72 8.71 34.74 8.17
C SER A 72 8.92 33.40 8.89
N GLN A 73 7.89 32.55 8.95
CA GLN A 73 7.95 31.21 9.54
C GLN A 73 8.04 30.10 8.48
N MET A 74 7.91 30.44 7.19
CA MET A 74 8.12 29.51 6.09
C MET A 74 9.57 29.05 6.02
N TRP A 75 9.76 27.79 5.62
CA TRP A 75 11.09 27.23 5.48
C TRP A 75 11.82 27.88 4.30
N THR A 76 12.76 28.76 4.65
CA THR A 76 13.62 29.47 3.70
C THR A 76 14.92 28.70 3.53
N LEU A 77 15.21 28.28 2.30
CA LEU A 77 16.45 27.60 1.93
C LEU A 77 17.61 28.59 1.84
N LYS A 78 18.85 28.09 1.82
CA LYS A 78 20.04 28.93 1.61
C LYS A 78 20.04 29.71 0.30
N SER A 79 19.32 29.23 -0.70
CA SER A 79 19.11 29.93 -1.97
C SER A 79 18.22 31.18 -1.82
N GLY A 80 17.56 31.36 -0.67
CA GLY A 80 16.57 32.39 -0.41
C GLY A 80 15.15 32.04 -0.90
N ARG A 81 14.99 30.90 -1.59
CA ARG A 81 13.66 30.40 -1.98
C ARG A 81 12.96 29.76 -0.78
N LYS A 82 11.63 29.86 -0.75
CA LYS A 82 10.79 29.26 0.29
C LYS A 82 10.13 27.99 -0.21
N VAL A 83 10.22 26.94 0.59
CA VAL A 83 9.76 25.59 0.23
C VAL A 83 8.24 25.56 0.04
N GLU A 84 7.48 26.14 0.97
CA GLU A 84 6.02 26.12 0.96
C GLU A 84 5.45 26.89 -0.24
N GLU A 85 6.08 27.99 -0.64
CA GLU A 85 5.65 28.78 -1.82
C GLU A 85 5.82 27.95 -3.12
N ILE A 86 6.94 27.26 -3.27
CA ILE A 86 7.22 26.40 -4.43
C ILE A 86 6.23 25.24 -4.50
N ILE A 87 6.02 24.58 -3.36
CA ILE A 87 5.10 23.43 -3.25
C ILE A 87 3.68 23.86 -3.56
N TYR A 88 3.21 24.97 -2.99
CA TYR A 88 1.87 25.49 -3.21
C TYR A 88 1.63 25.82 -4.69
N GLU A 89 2.56 26.52 -5.33
CA GLU A 89 2.46 26.89 -6.74
C GLU A 89 2.46 25.70 -7.70
N PHE A 90 3.05 24.59 -7.30
CA PHE A 90 2.97 23.33 -8.04
C PHE A 90 1.68 22.57 -7.73
N ALA A 91 1.35 22.39 -6.44
CA ALA A 91 0.21 21.63 -5.96
C ALA A 91 -1.11 22.17 -6.52
N ARG A 92 -1.30 23.50 -6.55
CA ARG A 92 -2.53 24.13 -7.09
C ARG A 92 -2.82 23.82 -8.56
N LYS A 93 -1.84 23.31 -9.31
CA LYS A 93 -1.97 22.92 -10.73
C LYS A 93 -2.30 21.43 -10.88
N LEU A 94 -2.18 20.65 -9.81
CA LEU A 94 -2.46 19.22 -9.83
C LEU A 94 -3.96 18.98 -9.86
N LYS A 95 -4.38 18.08 -10.75
CA LYS A 95 -5.78 17.67 -10.88
C LYS A 95 -6.20 16.67 -9.80
N ARG A 96 -5.24 16.02 -9.14
CA ARG A 96 -5.44 15.00 -8.11
C ARG A 96 -4.84 15.48 -6.80
N GLU A 97 -5.42 15.02 -5.71
CA GLU A 97 -4.80 15.17 -4.40
C GLU A 97 -3.41 14.54 -4.38
N SER A 98 -2.53 15.17 -3.62
CA SER A 98 -1.12 14.80 -3.46
C SER A 98 -0.69 15.28 -2.08
N CYS A 99 0.32 14.63 -1.49
CA CYS A 99 0.94 15.01 -0.22
C CYS A 99 1.33 16.50 -0.15
N LEU A 100 1.63 17.09 -1.32
CA LEU A 100 1.96 18.51 -1.48
C LEU A 100 0.83 19.46 -1.06
N HIS A 101 -0.44 19.05 -1.17
CA HIS A 101 -1.58 19.84 -0.68
C HIS A 101 -1.59 19.96 0.85
N SER A 102 -0.89 19.07 1.54
CA SER A 102 -0.67 19.10 2.99
C SER A 102 0.75 19.55 3.36
N PHE A 103 1.52 20.11 2.42
CA PHE A 103 2.92 20.53 2.61
C PHE A 103 3.85 19.40 3.08
N ILE A 104 3.54 18.15 2.72
CA ILE A 104 4.35 16.98 3.03
C ILE A 104 5.22 16.64 1.81
N ILE A 105 6.53 16.66 2.01
CA ILE A 105 7.53 16.27 1.00
C ILE A 105 7.85 14.79 1.17
N TYR A 106 7.76 14.04 0.08
CA TYR A 106 8.22 12.66 0.02
C TYR A 106 9.54 12.58 -0.75
N GLU A 107 10.61 12.09 -0.10
CA GLU A 107 11.96 12.07 -0.66
C GLU A 107 12.07 11.26 -1.96
N SER A 108 11.24 10.24 -2.15
CA SER A 108 11.28 9.41 -3.37
C SER A 108 10.36 9.91 -4.49
N ASP A 109 9.67 11.04 -4.32
CA ASP A 109 8.84 11.61 -5.38
C ASP A 109 9.68 12.42 -6.38
N VAL A 110 9.82 11.88 -7.59
CA VAL A 110 10.62 12.49 -8.67
C VAL A 110 10.03 13.83 -9.11
N GLN A 111 8.70 13.98 -9.10
CA GLN A 111 8.07 15.24 -9.49
C GLN A 111 8.41 16.34 -8.50
N THR A 112 8.24 16.09 -7.19
CA THR A 112 8.63 17.03 -6.13
C THR A 112 10.12 17.35 -6.18
N LYS A 113 11.00 16.35 -6.36
CA LYS A 113 12.45 16.59 -6.48
C LYS A 113 12.78 17.58 -7.59
N SER A 114 12.11 17.49 -8.74
CA SER A 114 12.38 18.34 -9.91
C SER A 114 11.99 19.83 -9.73
N LEU A 115 11.31 20.20 -8.64
CA LEU A 115 10.96 21.58 -8.32
C LEU A 115 12.14 22.37 -7.70
N PHE A 116 13.16 21.67 -7.25
CA PHE A 116 14.29 22.20 -6.50
C PHE A 116 15.60 21.96 -7.25
N PHE A 117 16.59 22.82 -7.02
CA PHE A 117 17.96 22.57 -7.46
C PHE A 117 18.57 21.42 -6.65
N GLU A 118 19.61 20.76 -7.17
CA GLU A 118 20.20 19.59 -6.48
C GLU A 118 20.72 19.95 -5.07
N ASP A 119 21.32 21.14 -4.90
CA ASP A 119 21.80 21.62 -3.60
C ASP A 119 20.65 21.92 -2.63
N GLU A 120 19.54 22.48 -3.13
CA GLU A 120 18.32 22.73 -2.35
C GLU A 120 17.68 21.42 -1.93
N TRP A 121 17.59 20.46 -2.84
CA TRP A 121 17.04 19.14 -2.54
C TRP A 121 17.86 18.43 -1.47
N LYS A 122 19.18 18.50 -1.59
CA LYS A 122 20.09 17.97 -0.57
C LYS A 122 19.89 18.67 0.78
N GLU A 123 19.69 19.99 0.80
CA GLU A 123 19.36 20.72 2.02
C GLU A 123 18.05 20.20 2.63
N ILE A 124 17.00 20.04 1.82
CA ILE A 124 15.68 19.57 2.26
C ILE A 124 15.75 18.16 2.85
N THR A 125 16.46 17.23 2.22
CA THR A 125 16.50 15.82 2.65
C THR A 125 17.49 15.55 3.79
N THR A 126 18.38 16.49 4.10
CA THR A 126 19.40 16.31 5.16
C THR A 126 19.19 17.22 6.36
N SER A 127 18.46 18.32 6.22
CA SER A 127 18.17 19.25 7.31
C SER A 127 17.15 18.65 8.27
N GLU A 128 17.43 18.76 9.58
CA GLU A 128 16.48 18.42 10.67
C GLU A 128 15.90 17.00 10.62
N VAL A 129 16.58 16.06 9.97
CA VAL A 129 16.14 14.65 9.92
C VAL A 129 16.14 14.08 11.32
N LYS A 130 14.94 13.89 11.89
CA LYS A 130 14.79 13.17 13.15
C LYS A 130 15.26 11.73 12.94
N ASN A 131 16.04 11.23 13.90
CA ASN A 131 16.40 9.82 13.90
C ASN A 131 15.12 8.98 13.84
N ARG A 132 15.12 8.00 12.94
CA ARG A 132 14.01 7.05 12.84
C ARG A 132 13.82 6.39 14.21
N PRO A 133 12.58 6.32 14.74
CA PRO A 133 12.35 5.64 16.00
C PRO A 133 12.81 4.19 15.88
N GLU A 134 13.64 3.76 16.82
CA GLU A 134 14.08 2.38 16.86
C GLU A 134 12.98 1.51 17.46
N LEU A 135 12.41 0.62 16.64
CA LEU A 135 11.45 -0.36 17.12
C LEU A 135 12.17 -1.46 17.91
N GLU A 136 11.56 -1.90 19.01
CA GLU A 136 12.03 -3.07 19.75
C GLU A 136 12.11 -4.31 18.85
N LYS A 137 13.08 -5.18 19.12
CA LYS A 137 13.33 -6.38 18.33
C LYS A 137 12.10 -7.30 18.27
N SER A 138 11.40 -7.47 19.39
CA SER A 138 10.17 -8.26 19.51
C SER A 138 9.07 -7.76 18.57
N VAL A 139 8.87 -6.43 18.53
CA VAL A 139 7.88 -5.78 17.63
C VAL A 139 8.30 -5.96 16.17
N LYS A 140 9.58 -5.77 15.84
CA LYS A 140 10.12 -6.01 14.48
C LYS A 140 9.90 -7.46 14.04
N GLU A 141 10.13 -8.43 14.92
CA GLU A 141 9.92 -9.86 14.64
C GLU A 141 8.44 -10.18 14.43
N LEU A 142 7.54 -9.62 15.24
CA LEU A 142 6.11 -9.80 15.09
C LEU A 142 5.59 -9.19 13.77
N LEU A 143 6.04 -7.98 13.41
CA LEU A 143 5.69 -7.35 12.13
C LEU A 143 6.16 -8.19 10.94
N LYS A 144 7.40 -8.70 10.98
CA LYS A 144 7.91 -9.62 9.96
C LYS A 144 7.08 -10.90 9.88
N LYS A 145 6.70 -11.47 11.02
CA LYS A 145 5.87 -12.68 11.10
C LYS A 145 4.51 -12.49 10.40
N TYR A 146 3.91 -11.31 10.51
CA TYR A 146 2.63 -10.99 9.87
C TYR A 146 2.74 -10.45 8.44
N THR A 147 3.95 -10.15 7.96
CA THR A 147 4.18 -9.71 6.58
C THR A 147 4.18 -10.93 5.67
N VAL A 148 2.98 -11.38 5.32
CA VAL A 148 2.73 -12.52 4.41
C VAL A 148 1.83 -12.08 3.27
N ASP A 149 2.08 -12.61 2.08
CA ASP A 149 1.35 -12.24 0.86
C ASP A 149 -0.01 -12.97 0.72
N ASP A 150 -0.30 -13.90 1.63
CA ASP A 150 -1.51 -14.71 1.62
C ASP A 150 -2.36 -14.49 2.88
N VAL A 151 -3.64 -14.23 2.68
CA VAL A 151 -4.62 -13.96 3.73
C VAL A 151 -4.92 -15.22 4.55
N GLU A 152 -4.98 -16.40 3.93
CA GLU A 152 -5.20 -17.64 4.69
C GLU A 152 -4.01 -17.91 5.61
N ARG A 153 -2.79 -17.75 5.10
CA ARG A 153 -1.59 -17.83 5.94
C ARG A 153 -1.59 -16.81 7.09
N LEU A 154 -2.02 -15.57 6.84
CA LEU A 154 -2.13 -14.57 7.90
C LEU A 154 -3.16 -14.98 8.97
N ARG A 155 -4.26 -15.64 8.58
CA ARG A 155 -5.27 -16.14 9.52
C ARG A 155 -4.71 -17.23 10.43
N GLU A 156 -3.92 -18.16 9.89
CA GLU A 156 -3.26 -19.20 10.69
C GLU A 156 -2.31 -18.59 11.72
N ILE A 157 -1.37 -17.75 11.24
CA ILE A 157 -0.30 -17.15 12.05
C ILE A 157 -0.85 -16.27 13.19
N ARG A 158 -2.01 -15.64 12.98
CA ARG A 158 -2.68 -14.76 13.95
C ARG A 158 -3.17 -15.49 15.21
N PHE A 159 -3.52 -16.78 15.09
CA PHE A 159 -3.97 -17.56 16.25
C PHE A 159 -2.82 -17.99 17.15
N GLU A 160 -1.58 -17.94 16.66
CA GLU A 160 -0.41 -18.19 17.47
C GLU A 160 -0.21 -17.07 18.51
N PRO A 161 0.36 -17.39 19.69
CA PRO A 161 0.70 -16.38 20.68
C PRO A 161 1.63 -15.31 20.10
N PHE A 162 1.27 -14.04 20.28
CA PHE A 162 2.13 -12.90 19.92
C PHE A 162 3.16 -12.57 21.02
N ILE A 163 2.94 -13.07 22.23
CA ILE A 163 3.90 -13.03 23.34
C ILE A 163 4.72 -14.32 23.28
N THR A 164 6.03 -14.18 23.11
CA THR A 164 6.96 -15.31 23.15
C THR A 164 7.12 -15.83 24.58
N ASN A 165 7.38 -17.13 24.72
CA ASN A 165 7.69 -17.82 25.99
C ASN A 165 6.52 -18.08 26.95
N GLY A 166 5.26 -17.86 26.53
CA GLY A 166 4.09 -18.21 27.36
C GLY A 166 3.95 -17.36 28.63
N CYS A 167 4.63 -16.22 28.69
CA CYS A 167 4.50 -15.25 29.77
C CYS A 167 3.07 -14.70 29.83
N LYS A 168 2.63 -14.33 31.04
CA LYS A 168 1.36 -13.58 31.21
C LYS A 168 1.49 -12.20 30.56
N TYR A 169 0.38 -11.72 30.01
CA TYR A 169 0.32 -10.36 29.48
C TYR A 169 0.63 -9.35 30.58
N ASP A 170 1.57 -8.46 30.27
CA ASP A 170 1.93 -7.27 31.05
C ASP A 170 1.75 -6.06 30.14
N ARG A 171 0.90 -5.11 30.53
CA ARG A 171 0.60 -3.92 29.74
C ARG A 171 1.83 -3.05 29.48
N LYS A 172 2.76 -2.92 30.42
CA LYS A 172 3.94 -2.06 30.25
C LYS A 172 4.92 -2.65 29.23
N LEU A 173 5.01 -3.97 29.14
CA LEU A 173 5.96 -4.67 28.29
C LEU A 173 5.38 -5.09 26.93
N HIS A 174 4.07 -5.38 26.88
CA HIS A 174 3.45 -6.03 25.71
C HIS A 174 2.42 -5.15 25.00
N PHE A 175 2.27 -3.87 25.40
CA PHE A 175 1.29 -2.98 24.77
C PHE A 175 1.49 -2.87 23.25
N ASP A 176 2.72 -2.63 22.80
CA ASP A 176 3.00 -2.47 21.36
C ASP A 176 2.78 -3.78 20.59
N LEU A 177 3.14 -4.92 21.18
CA LEU A 177 2.91 -6.24 20.56
C LEU A 177 1.41 -6.56 20.45
N ASP A 178 0.64 -6.27 21.49
CA ASP A 178 -0.82 -6.44 21.48
C ASP A 178 -1.48 -5.49 20.48
N PHE A 179 -1.02 -4.24 20.41
CA PHE A 179 -1.48 -3.28 19.41
C PHE A 179 -1.26 -3.80 17.98
N VAL A 180 -0.04 -4.25 17.65
CA VAL A 180 0.28 -4.84 16.34
C VAL A 180 -0.62 -6.05 16.06
N ASN A 181 -0.73 -7.00 16.99
CA ASN A 181 -1.59 -8.16 16.84
C ASN A 181 -3.06 -7.76 16.58
N ASN A 182 -3.58 -6.76 17.29
CA ASN A 182 -4.96 -6.29 17.11
C ASN A 182 -5.19 -5.60 15.75
N VAL A 183 -4.23 -4.82 15.27
CA VAL A 183 -4.29 -4.21 13.93
C VAL A 183 -4.35 -5.29 12.85
N TYR A 184 -3.43 -6.25 12.88
CA TYR A 184 -3.44 -7.35 11.90
C TYR A 184 -4.67 -8.24 12.03
N ARG A 185 -5.25 -8.36 13.25
CA ARG A 185 -6.54 -9.01 13.51
C ARG A 185 -7.70 -8.31 12.80
N GLY A 186 -7.78 -6.99 12.90
CA GLY A 186 -8.75 -6.20 12.14
C GLY A 186 -8.52 -6.35 10.63
N MET A 187 -7.29 -6.16 10.18
CA MET A 187 -6.96 -6.12 8.75
C MET A 187 -7.32 -7.42 8.01
N ALA A 188 -6.96 -8.62 8.49
CA ALA A 188 -7.33 -9.83 7.73
C ALA A 188 -8.83 -10.17 7.77
N THR A 189 -9.62 -9.53 8.64
CA THR A 189 -11.09 -9.57 8.51
C THR A 189 -11.52 -8.80 7.25
N PHE A 190 -10.94 -7.63 7.00
CA PHE A 190 -11.18 -6.86 5.79
C PHE A 190 -10.58 -7.54 4.54
N MET A 191 -9.35 -8.05 4.60
CA MET A 191 -8.69 -8.66 3.43
C MET A 191 -9.38 -9.93 2.92
N GLY A 192 -10.17 -10.60 3.77
CA GLY A 192 -10.91 -11.81 3.40
C GLY A 192 -12.22 -11.56 2.66
N ASP A 193 -12.70 -10.32 2.64
CA ASP A 193 -13.99 -9.98 2.03
C ASP A 193 -13.78 -9.71 0.52
N LYS A 194 -14.42 -10.52 -0.33
CA LYS A 194 -14.37 -10.36 -1.80
C LYS A 194 -15.03 -9.05 -2.25
N GLN A 195 -15.83 -8.40 -1.40
CA GLN A 195 -16.41 -7.08 -1.64
C GLN A 195 -15.60 -5.94 -1.02
N ASN A 196 -14.39 -6.22 -0.49
CA ASN A 196 -13.57 -5.19 0.12
C ASN A 196 -13.16 -4.13 -0.94
N PRO A 197 -13.55 -2.85 -0.75
CA PRO A 197 -13.21 -1.78 -1.70
C PRO A 197 -11.70 -1.52 -1.82
N LEU A 198 -10.90 -2.01 -0.88
CA LEU A 198 -9.43 -1.93 -0.91
C LEU A 198 -8.76 -3.03 -1.76
N ILE A 199 -9.52 -4.04 -2.20
CA ILE A 199 -9.04 -5.14 -3.08
C ILE A 199 -9.64 -5.01 -4.48
N GLN A 200 -9.96 -3.79 -4.92
CA GLN A 200 -10.19 -3.54 -6.35
C GLN A 200 -8.85 -3.75 -7.06
N ARG A 201 -8.65 -4.98 -7.57
CA ARG A 201 -7.48 -5.38 -8.33
C ARG A 201 -7.46 -4.61 -9.65
N ASN A 202 -6.34 -3.94 -9.91
CA ASN A 202 -5.90 -3.52 -11.24
C ASN A 202 -5.87 -4.71 -12.21
#